data_AF-A0AAD5V0H3-F1
#
_entry.id   AF-A0AAD5V0H3-F1
#
_cell.length_a   1.000
_cell.length_b   1.000
_cell.length_c   1.000
_cell.angle_alpha   90.00
_cell.angle_beta   90.00
_cell.angle_gamma   90.00
#
_symmetry.space_group_name_H-M   'P 1'
#
loop_
_entity.id
_entity.type
_entity.pdbx_description
1 polymer ?
#
loop_
_entity_poly.entity_id
_entity_poly.type
_entity_poly.pdbx_seq_one_letter_code
_entity_poly.pdbx_strand_id
1 'polypeptide(L)'
;MTPHSPSILFRRSRPSAHLPARLRHAVEDLKLDIANPSRGANEEQVHKAVRKSLPEGEIPPDSFVGQIIANNQSNFDAMLNNQFCKDMAAASTEEEKAKVLKGYKWYTVDFMYCENLMRYDAGRASNAPTIKDVLEGAQHVQSTYDFAQTILKTCTDDLGIPEESVFAAKKSAAVTDYGSFEVDTAQDQDWFTSKIATIPCIQGYYQIAKMLQKTSVDKDTVWYKTWALENMDWLYCESQIKFFEANKPPVVLPEMEETWNRIFRTACGHEVDFFALGENPQDL
;
A
#
# COMPACT_ATOMS: atom_id res chain seq x y z
N MET A 1 40.83 -9.51 38.69
CA MET A 1 39.42 -9.27 39.06
C MET A 1 38.89 -8.16 38.19
N THR A 2 38.28 -8.54 37.06
CA THR A 2 37.64 -7.65 36.09
C THR A 2 36.13 -7.81 36.23
N PRO A 3 35.33 -6.74 36.33
CA PRO A 3 33.89 -6.86 36.51
C PRO A 3 33.23 -7.18 35.16
N HIS A 4 32.44 -8.26 35.13
CA HIS A 4 31.56 -8.60 34.01
C HIS A 4 30.34 -7.68 34.00
N SER A 5 30.20 -6.86 32.95
CA SER A 5 28.95 -6.17 32.64
C SER A 5 27.92 -7.18 32.15
N PRO A 6 26.67 -7.16 32.66
CA PRO A 6 25.62 -8.04 32.18
C PRO A 6 25.14 -7.56 30.80
N SER A 7 25.29 -8.43 29.80
CA SER A 7 24.71 -8.28 28.47
C SER A 7 23.19 -8.17 28.59
N ILE A 8 22.66 -6.97 28.35
CA ILE A 8 21.23 -6.74 28.12
C ILE A 8 20.88 -7.41 26.80
N LEU A 9 20.42 -8.65 26.88
CA LEU A 9 19.74 -9.33 25.79
C LEU A 9 18.45 -8.55 25.49
N PHE A 10 18.51 -7.67 24.50
CA PHE A 10 17.31 -7.21 23.80
C PHE A 10 16.58 -8.46 23.29
N ARG A 11 15.52 -8.86 23.98
CA ARG A 11 14.50 -9.75 23.41
C ARG A 11 13.94 -9.02 22.20
N ARG A 12 14.51 -9.28 21.02
CA ARG A 12 13.82 -9.07 19.76
C ARG A 12 12.55 -9.91 19.84
N SER A 13 11.40 -9.24 19.97
CA SER A 13 10.11 -9.86 19.69
C SER A 13 10.23 -10.54 18.33
N ARG A 14 9.90 -11.83 18.28
CA ARG A 14 9.83 -12.55 17.01
C ARG A 14 8.80 -11.85 16.12
N PRO A 15 9.11 -11.55 14.84
CA PRO A 15 8.08 -11.14 13.90
C PRO A 15 6.99 -12.22 13.85
N SER A 16 5.73 -11.80 13.93
CA SER A 16 4.56 -12.67 13.73
C SER A 16 4.70 -13.38 12.38
N ALA A 17 4.66 -14.71 12.39
CA ALA A 17 4.95 -15.55 11.22
C ALA A 17 3.86 -15.55 10.12
N HIS A 18 2.82 -14.71 10.20
CA HIS A 18 1.65 -14.81 9.29
C HIS A 18 1.07 -13.48 8.81
N LEU A 19 1.82 -12.37 8.84
CA LEU A 19 1.34 -11.12 8.21
C LEU A 19 1.59 -11.18 6.69
N PRO A 20 0.55 -10.92 5.86
CA PRO A 20 0.69 -10.63 4.43
C PRO A 20 1.90 -9.75 4.12
N ALA A 21 2.63 -10.05 3.04
CA ALA A 21 3.86 -9.32 2.72
C ALA A 21 3.58 -7.82 2.48
N ARG A 22 2.45 -7.50 1.82
CA ARG A 22 1.97 -6.12 1.63
C ARG A 22 1.67 -5.43 2.97
N LEU A 23 0.99 -6.13 3.88
CA LEU A 23 0.69 -5.63 5.22
C LEU A 23 1.96 -5.30 5.99
N ARG A 24 2.94 -6.20 5.95
CA ARG A 24 4.22 -6.01 6.63
C ARG A 24 4.95 -4.79 6.09
N HIS A 25 5.08 -4.69 4.76
CA HIS A 25 5.74 -3.57 4.10
C HIS A 25 5.05 -2.22 4.44
N ALA A 26 3.72 -2.13 4.30
CA ALA A 26 2.98 -0.89 4.59
C ALA A 26 3.07 -0.47 6.07
N VAL A 27 2.96 -1.42 7.01
CA VAL A 27 3.07 -1.11 8.44
C VAL A 27 4.50 -0.75 8.84
N GLU A 28 5.50 -1.40 8.27
CA GLU A 28 6.91 -1.07 8.51
C GLU A 28 7.24 0.34 8.00
N ASP A 29 6.78 0.73 6.80
CA ASP A 29 6.95 2.10 6.26
C ASP A 29 6.42 3.16 7.24
N LEU A 30 5.20 2.96 7.75
CA LEU A 30 4.56 3.91 8.64
C LEU A 30 5.26 3.96 10.01
N LYS A 31 5.70 2.81 10.54
CA LYS A 31 6.40 2.73 11.84
C LYS A 31 7.75 3.41 11.84
N LEU A 32 8.47 3.41 10.72
CA LEU A 32 9.79 4.05 10.63
C LEU A 32 9.70 5.56 10.83
N ASP A 33 8.74 6.22 10.18
CA ASP A 33 8.55 7.66 10.34
C ASP A 33 7.98 8.02 11.73
N ILE A 34 7.16 7.15 12.34
CA ILE A 34 6.69 7.28 13.74
C ILE A 34 7.85 7.17 14.75
N ALA A 35 8.89 6.39 14.45
CA ALA A 35 10.01 6.18 15.35
C ALA A 35 11.14 7.22 15.16
N ASN A 36 10.93 8.24 14.34
CA ASN A 36 11.96 9.20 13.96
C ASN A 36 11.82 10.55 14.70
N PRO A 37 12.73 10.88 15.64
CA PRO A 37 12.63 12.11 16.45
C PRO A 37 12.74 13.41 15.65
N SER A 38 13.23 13.35 14.40
CA SER A 38 13.34 14.48 13.48
C SER A 38 12.17 14.62 12.51
N ARG A 39 11.25 13.64 12.45
CA ARG A 39 10.18 13.57 11.44
C ARG A 39 8.82 13.25 12.05
N GLY A 40 8.48 13.90 13.16
CA GLY A 40 7.11 13.92 13.67
C GLY A 40 6.92 13.29 15.05
N ALA A 41 5.71 12.78 15.29
CA ALA A 41 5.25 12.23 16.54
C ALA A 41 5.89 10.87 16.84
N ASN A 42 6.44 10.71 18.05
CA ASN A 42 6.97 9.45 18.53
C ASN A 42 5.87 8.38 18.73
N GLU A 43 6.27 7.11 18.92
CA GLU A 43 5.35 5.97 19.11
C GLU A 43 4.30 6.22 20.21
N GLU A 44 4.68 6.85 21.32
CA GLU A 44 3.75 7.20 22.40
C GLU A 44 2.73 8.26 21.95
N GLN A 45 3.16 9.28 21.20
CA GLN A 45 2.30 10.31 20.65
C GLN A 45 1.33 9.73 19.61
N VAL A 46 1.75 8.77 18.81
CA VAL A 46 0.89 8.07 17.84
C VAL A 46 -0.16 7.21 18.54
N HIS A 47 0.23 6.47 19.57
CA HIS A 47 -0.70 5.71 20.39
C HIS A 47 -1.71 6.61 21.13
N LYS A 48 -1.31 7.84 21.48
CA LYS A 48 -2.18 8.83 22.13
C LYS A 48 -3.05 9.63 21.15
N ALA A 49 -2.60 9.81 19.90
CA ALA A 49 -3.29 10.60 18.88
C ALA A 49 -4.69 10.04 18.58
N VAL A 50 -4.82 8.72 18.66
CA VAL A 50 -6.13 8.05 18.56
C VAL A 50 -6.52 7.55 19.96
N ARG A 51 -7.32 8.36 20.68
CA ARG A 51 -7.71 8.14 22.09
C ARG A 51 -8.44 6.81 22.38
N LYS A 52 -8.88 6.07 21.35
CA LYS A 52 -9.61 4.81 21.45
C LYS A 52 -9.23 3.93 20.24
N SER A 53 -9.13 2.61 20.41
CA SER A 53 -9.00 1.69 19.28
C SER A 53 -10.05 2.02 18.21
N LEU A 54 -9.64 2.20 16.96
CA LEU A 54 -10.61 2.46 15.89
C LEU A 54 -11.44 1.20 15.67
N PRO A 55 -12.77 1.31 15.52
CA PRO A 55 -13.58 0.17 15.11
C PRO A 55 -13.04 -0.42 13.81
N GLU A 56 -12.99 -1.74 13.73
CA GLU A 56 -12.49 -2.43 12.54
C GLU A 56 -13.33 -2.04 11.32
N GLY A 57 -12.66 -1.57 10.26
CA GLY A 57 -13.28 -1.22 8.99
C GLY A 57 -13.99 0.12 8.94
N GLU A 58 -13.89 0.95 9.97
CA GLU A 58 -14.43 2.30 9.97
C GLU A 58 -13.29 3.33 9.86
N ILE A 59 -13.25 4.05 8.74
CA ILE A 59 -12.43 5.25 8.61
C ILE A 59 -13.20 6.39 9.31
N PRO A 60 -12.68 6.97 10.41
CA PRO A 60 -13.39 8.01 11.13
C PRO A 60 -13.57 9.23 10.21
N PRO A 61 -14.80 9.73 9.98
CA PRO A 61 -15.04 10.85 9.06
C PRO A 61 -14.33 12.15 9.47
N ASP A 62 -14.07 12.31 10.77
CA ASP A 62 -13.37 13.45 11.36
C ASP A 62 -11.84 13.29 11.38
N SER A 63 -11.31 12.10 11.06
CA SER A 63 -9.86 11.91 10.89
C SER A 63 -9.36 12.62 9.63
N PHE A 64 -8.07 12.94 9.60
CA PHE A 64 -7.37 13.49 8.44
C PHE A 64 -7.62 12.65 7.18
N VAL A 65 -7.45 11.34 7.28
CA VAL A 65 -7.69 10.40 6.18
C VAL A 65 -9.16 10.43 5.75
N GLY A 66 -10.09 10.44 6.72
CA GLY A 66 -11.52 10.54 6.45
C GLY A 66 -11.90 11.82 5.72
N GLN A 67 -11.33 12.96 6.12
CA GLN A 67 -11.56 14.26 5.48
C GLN A 67 -10.99 14.32 4.05
N ILE A 68 -9.77 13.82 3.83
CA ILE A 68 -9.18 13.73 2.50
C ILE A 68 -10.03 12.85 1.57
N ILE A 69 -10.52 11.71 2.06
CA ILE A 69 -11.43 10.85 1.29
C ILE A 69 -12.74 11.58 1.00
N ALA A 70 -13.36 12.20 2.00
CA ALA A 70 -14.64 12.90 1.85
C ALA A 70 -14.57 14.06 0.84
N ASN A 71 -13.47 14.83 0.86
CA ASN A 71 -13.23 15.91 -0.09
C ASN A 71 -13.03 15.42 -1.54
N ASN A 72 -12.68 14.15 -1.73
CA ASN A 72 -12.41 13.54 -3.03
C ASN A 72 -13.26 12.29 -3.26
N GLN A 73 -14.48 12.27 -2.68
CA GLN A 73 -15.31 11.07 -2.61
C GLN A 73 -15.60 10.49 -3.99
N SER A 74 -15.86 11.31 -5.01
CA SER A 74 -16.12 10.84 -6.36
C SER A 74 -14.92 10.11 -6.99
N ASN A 75 -13.70 10.57 -6.72
CA ASN A 75 -12.48 9.93 -7.19
C ASN A 75 -12.24 8.60 -6.47
N PHE A 76 -12.45 8.58 -5.16
CA PHE A 76 -12.32 7.35 -4.37
C PHE A 76 -13.39 6.32 -4.74
N ASP A 77 -14.64 6.75 -4.91
CA ASP A 77 -15.74 5.90 -5.36
C ASP A 77 -15.47 5.32 -6.76
N ALA A 78 -14.89 6.10 -7.68
CA ALA A 78 -14.53 5.61 -9.00
C ALA A 78 -13.52 4.44 -8.93
N MET A 79 -12.50 4.57 -8.07
CA MET A 79 -11.53 3.51 -7.79
C MET A 79 -12.22 2.26 -7.20
N LEU A 80 -13.05 2.43 -6.17
CA LEU A 80 -13.72 1.32 -5.49
C LEU A 80 -14.72 0.58 -6.40
N ASN A 81 -15.32 1.29 -7.34
CA ASN A 81 -16.36 0.78 -8.23
C ASN A 81 -15.82 0.29 -9.59
N ASN A 82 -14.56 -0.12 -9.67
CA ASN A 82 -13.97 -0.69 -10.88
C ASN A 82 -14.65 -2.02 -11.29
N GLN A 83 -14.65 -2.32 -12.60
CA GLN A 83 -15.33 -3.51 -13.13
C GLN A 83 -14.52 -4.77 -12.87
N PHE A 84 -13.19 -4.69 -12.89
CA PHE A 84 -12.31 -5.82 -12.63
C PHE A 84 -12.62 -6.53 -11.31
N CYS A 85 -12.69 -5.81 -10.19
CA CYS A 85 -13.00 -6.38 -8.89
C CYS A 85 -14.46 -6.84 -8.77
N LYS A 86 -15.39 -6.23 -9.51
CA LYS A 86 -16.77 -6.71 -9.59
C LYS A 86 -16.85 -8.04 -10.32
N ASP A 87 -16.11 -8.19 -11.43
CA ASP A 87 -15.99 -9.45 -12.16
C ASP A 87 -15.35 -10.53 -11.27
N MET A 88 -14.31 -10.18 -10.50
CA MET A 88 -13.71 -11.08 -9.50
C MET A 88 -14.71 -11.59 -8.46
N ALA A 89 -15.66 -10.76 -8.04
CA ALA A 89 -16.72 -11.16 -7.11
C ALA A 89 -17.81 -12.01 -7.77
N ALA A 90 -18.19 -11.68 -9.00
CA ALA A 90 -19.36 -12.25 -9.67
C ALA A 90 -19.07 -13.55 -10.45
N ALA A 91 -17.82 -13.82 -10.80
CA ALA A 91 -17.45 -14.97 -11.63
C ALA A 91 -17.87 -16.30 -11.00
N SER A 92 -18.84 -16.98 -11.62
CA SER A 92 -19.46 -18.19 -11.10
C SER A 92 -19.24 -19.41 -12.00
N THR A 93 -19.16 -19.18 -13.30
CA THR A 93 -18.92 -20.20 -14.33
C THR A 93 -17.43 -20.32 -14.65
N GLU A 94 -17.01 -21.45 -15.20
CA GLU A 94 -15.61 -21.65 -15.60
C GLU A 94 -15.15 -20.68 -16.69
N GLU A 95 -16.05 -20.24 -17.58
CA GLU A 95 -15.76 -19.23 -18.60
C GLU A 95 -15.50 -17.86 -17.98
N GLU A 96 -16.37 -17.41 -17.06
CA GLU A 96 -16.19 -16.15 -16.33
C GLU A 96 -14.90 -16.18 -15.50
N LYS A 97 -14.64 -17.30 -14.81
CA LYS A 97 -13.41 -17.47 -14.02
C LYS A 97 -12.17 -17.45 -14.89
N ALA A 98 -12.20 -18.07 -16.07
CA ALA A 98 -11.08 -18.03 -17.02
C ALA A 98 -10.81 -16.61 -17.53
N LYS A 99 -11.85 -15.82 -17.81
CA LYS A 99 -11.72 -14.41 -18.21
C LYS A 99 -11.09 -13.59 -17.08
N VAL A 100 -11.61 -13.69 -15.86
CA VAL A 100 -11.06 -12.99 -14.68
C VAL A 100 -9.64 -13.42 -14.42
N LEU A 101 -9.33 -14.71 -14.51
CA LEU A 101 -8.00 -15.24 -14.30
C LEU A 101 -7.00 -14.65 -15.30
N LYS A 102 -7.36 -14.50 -16.58
CA LYS A 102 -6.50 -13.83 -17.57
C LYS A 102 -6.18 -12.40 -17.15
N GLY A 103 -7.21 -11.66 -16.73
CA GLY A 103 -7.09 -10.30 -16.17
C GLY A 103 -6.16 -10.24 -14.96
N TYR A 104 -6.40 -11.12 -13.99
CA TYR A 104 -5.65 -11.20 -12.75
C TYR A 104 -4.18 -11.57 -12.96
N LYS A 105 -3.88 -12.47 -13.91
CA LYS A 105 -2.50 -12.77 -14.30
C LYS A 105 -1.79 -11.52 -14.83
N TRP A 106 -2.39 -10.77 -15.74
CA TRP A 106 -1.80 -9.54 -16.27
C TRP A 106 -1.62 -8.47 -15.19
N TYR A 107 -2.64 -8.28 -14.35
CA TYR A 107 -2.57 -7.39 -13.18
C TYR A 107 -1.45 -7.77 -12.21
N THR A 108 -1.23 -9.06 -11.94
CA THR A 108 -0.25 -9.52 -10.94
C THR A 108 1.18 -9.57 -11.48
N VAL A 109 1.35 -9.81 -12.79
CA VAL A 109 2.65 -9.72 -13.47
C VAL A 109 3.25 -8.33 -13.39
N ASP A 110 2.43 -7.34 -13.02
CA ASP A 110 2.90 -6.04 -12.65
C ASP A 110 3.64 -5.98 -11.29
N PHE A 111 4.32 -7.06 -10.91
CA PHE A 111 5.54 -7.05 -10.09
C PHE A 111 6.47 -5.84 -10.40
N MET A 112 6.45 -5.34 -11.64
CA MET A 112 7.14 -4.14 -12.07
C MET A 112 6.69 -2.85 -11.36
N TYR A 113 5.46 -2.76 -10.84
CA TYR A 113 5.07 -1.69 -9.92
C TYR A 113 5.91 -1.71 -8.64
N CYS A 114 6.26 -2.88 -8.11
CA CYS A 114 7.14 -2.97 -6.95
C CYS A 114 8.55 -2.43 -7.25
N GLU A 115 8.99 -2.46 -8.51
CA GLU A 115 10.22 -1.80 -8.94
C GLU A 115 10.13 -0.27 -8.83
N ASN A 116 8.98 0.31 -9.18
CA ASN A 116 8.73 1.74 -9.03
C ASN A 116 8.57 2.12 -7.55
N LEU A 117 7.93 1.28 -6.74
CA LEU A 117 7.86 1.47 -5.30
C LEU A 117 9.25 1.44 -4.65
N MET A 118 10.13 0.52 -5.07
CA MET A 118 11.54 0.54 -4.64
C MET A 118 12.27 1.83 -5.03
N ARG A 119 12.00 2.39 -6.22
CA ARG A 119 12.56 3.68 -6.65
C ARG A 119 11.99 4.84 -5.83
N TYR A 120 10.70 4.82 -5.52
CA TYR A 120 10.03 5.78 -4.66
C TYR A 120 10.70 5.81 -3.27
N ASP A 121 10.90 4.64 -2.67
CA ASP A 121 11.56 4.51 -1.37
C ASP A 121 13.01 4.98 -1.40
N ALA A 122 13.74 4.63 -2.46
CA ALA A 122 15.10 5.10 -2.67
C ALA A 122 15.16 6.63 -2.85
N GLY A 123 14.19 7.21 -3.56
CA GLY A 123 14.04 8.66 -3.72
C GLY A 123 13.85 9.35 -2.37
N ARG A 124 12.91 8.87 -1.55
CA ARG A 124 12.69 9.37 -0.19
C ARG A 124 13.94 9.23 0.69
N ALA A 125 14.65 8.10 0.58
CA ALA A 125 15.90 7.87 1.31
C ALA A 125 16.98 8.88 0.90
N SER A 126 17.07 9.21 -0.38
CA SER A 126 18.08 10.15 -0.91
C SER A 126 17.86 11.60 -0.47
N ASN A 127 16.60 12.01 -0.29
CA ASN A 127 16.22 13.35 0.16
C ASN A 127 16.18 13.48 1.69
N ALA A 128 16.65 12.45 2.41
CA ALA A 128 16.55 12.41 3.84
C ALA A 128 17.52 13.41 4.53
N PRO A 129 17.07 14.14 5.57
CA PRO A 129 17.88 15.20 6.18
C PRO A 129 18.99 14.69 7.10
N THR A 130 18.97 13.42 7.50
CA THR A 130 19.98 12.83 8.38
C THR A 130 20.49 11.48 7.87
N ILE A 131 21.72 11.10 8.25
CA ILE A 131 22.30 9.78 7.92
C ILE A 131 21.46 8.64 8.49
N LYS A 132 20.84 8.84 9.67
CA LYS A 132 19.94 7.84 10.27
C LYS A 132 18.74 7.59 9.36
N ASP A 133 18.15 8.67 8.86
CA ASP A 133 16.98 8.62 7.99
C ASP A 133 17.32 8.00 6.61
N VAL A 134 18.53 8.24 6.09
CA VAL A 134 19.02 7.55 4.89
C VAL A 134 19.11 6.04 5.12
N LEU A 135 19.64 5.61 6.27
CA LEU A 135 19.75 4.19 6.61
C LEU A 135 18.37 3.53 6.78
N GLU A 136 17.42 4.22 7.42
CA GLU A 136 16.03 3.77 7.55
C GLU A 136 15.37 3.63 6.17
N GLY A 137 15.54 4.61 5.28
CA GLY A 137 15.05 4.54 3.91
C GLY A 137 15.65 3.38 3.11
N ALA A 138 16.95 3.10 3.27
CA ALA A 138 17.60 1.95 2.63
C ALA A 138 17.05 0.60 3.13
N GLN A 139 16.72 0.50 4.43
CA GLN A 139 16.03 -0.67 4.97
C GLN A 139 14.63 -0.83 4.36
N HIS A 140 13.95 0.29 4.10
CA HIS A 140 12.64 0.24 3.48
C HIS A 140 12.68 -0.31 2.05
N VAL A 141 13.65 0.14 1.24
CA VAL A 141 13.90 -0.43 -0.10
C VAL A 141 14.07 -1.96 -0.04
N GLN A 142 14.76 -2.47 0.99
CA GLN A 142 14.89 -3.92 1.20
C GLN A 142 13.55 -4.59 1.54
N SER A 143 12.73 -4.02 2.43
CA SER A 143 11.39 -4.55 2.72
C SER A 143 10.50 -4.55 1.47
N THR A 144 10.61 -3.55 0.60
CA THR A 144 9.89 -3.47 -0.69
C THR A 144 10.36 -4.55 -1.66
N TYR A 145 11.66 -4.81 -1.72
CA TYR A 145 12.20 -5.95 -2.47
C TYR A 145 11.63 -7.28 -1.96
N ASP A 146 11.60 -7.49 -0.64
CA ASP A 146 11.06 -8.71 -0.04
C ASP A 146 9.56 -8.89 -0.35
N PHE A 147 8.80 -7.78 -0.38
CA PHE A 147 7.42 -7.78 -0.85
C PHE A 147 7.32 -8.16 -2.33
N ALA A 148 8.14 -7.56 -3.20
CA ALA A 148 8.20 -7.88 -4.62
C ALA A 148 8.48 -9.38 -4.84
N GLN A 149 9.41 -9.97 -4.08
CA GLN A 149 9.69 -11.40 -4.13
C GLN A 149 8.48 -12.28 -3.78
N THR A 150 7.55 -11.78 -2.96
CA THR A 150 6.31 -12.48 -2.63
C THR A 150 5.33 -12.43 -3.81
N ILE A 151 5.22 -11.28 -4.49
CA ILE A 151 4.42 -11.16 -5.71
C ILE A 151 4.96 -12.06 -6.82
N LEU A 152 6.29 -12.12 -6.98
CA LEU A 152 6.92 -13.03 -7.95
C LEU A 152 6.54 -14.50 -7.67
N LYS A 153 6.54 -14.92 -6.40
CA LYS A 153 6.08 -16.28 -6.03
C LYS A 153 4.60 -16.50 -6.34
N THR A 154 3.73 -15.51 -6.12
CA THR A 154 2.33 -15.62 -6.55
C THR A 154 2.22 -15.80 -8.07
N CYS A 155 3.01 -15.09 -8.86
CA CYS A 155 3.06 -15.28 -10.31
C CYS A 155 3.48 -16.71 -10.69
N THR A 156 4.55 -17.23 -10.09
CA THR A 156 5.11 -18.54 -10.47
C THR A 156 4.30 -19.70 -9.91
N ASP A 157 4.03 -19.68 -8.60
CA ASP A 157 3.56 -20.84 -7.85
C ASP A 157 2.03 -20.97 -7.92
N ASP A 158 1.30 -19.85 -7.78
CA ASP A 158 -0.17 -19.84 -7.74
C ASP A 158 -0.80 -19.61 -9.11
N LEU A 159 -0.16 -18.79 -9.96
CA LEU A 159 -0.69 -18.42 -11.28
C LEU A 159 -0.06 -19.20 -12.44
N GLY A 160 1.03 -19.94 -12.20
CA GLY A 160 1.69 -20.76 -13.21
C GLY A 160 2.28 -19.93 -14.35
N ILE A 161 2.72 -18.70 -14.06
CA ILE A 161 3.37 -17.81 -15.03
C ILE A 161 4.88 -18.07 -14.93
N PRO A 162 5.55 -18.45 -16.03
CA PRO A 162 7.00 -18.65 -16.01
C PRO A 162 7.71 -17.37 -15.56
N GLU A 163 8.75 -17.51 -14.74
CA GLU A 163 9.51 -16.38 -14.20
C GLU A 163 10.09 -15.50 -15.34
N GLU A 164 10.56 -16.12 -16.41
CA GLU A 164 11.03 -15.44 -17.61
C GLU A 164 9.94 -14.60 -18.31
N SER A 165 8.68 -15.06 -18.29
CA SER A 165 7.54 -14.29 -18.81
C SER A 165 7.23 -13.09 -17.93
N VAL A 166 7.33 -13.24 -16.60
CA VAL A 166 7.16 -12.10 -15.67
C VAL A 166 8.20 -11.01 -15.96
N PHE A 167 9.46 -11.39 -16.14
CA PHE A 167 10.53 -10.41 -16.44
C PHE A 167 10.50 -9.86 -17.87
N ALA A 168 9.98 -10.61 -18.83
CA ALA A 168 9.84 -10.17 -20.23
C ALA A 168 8.60 -9.31 -20.48
N ALA A 169 7.64 -9.30 -19.54
CA ALA A 169 6.40 -8.54 -19.67
C ALA A 169 6.69 -7.05 -19.89
N LYS A 170 5.95 -6.43 -20.81
CA LYS A 170 6.13 -5.01 -21.11
C LYS A 170 5.34 -4.18 -20.10
N LYS A 171 6.01 -3.23 -19.44
CA LYS A 171 5.33 -2.21 -18.60
C LYS A 171 4.27 -1.48 -19.41
N SER A 172 3.06 -1.41 -18.85
CA SER A 172 2.00 -0.59 -19.42
C SER A 172 2.26 0.89 -19.18
N ALA A 173 1.55 1.75 -19.92
CA ALA A 173 1.58 3.19 -19.68
C ALA A 173 1.08 3.51 -18.26
N ALA A 174 -0.04 2.91 -17.83
CA ALA A 174 -0.60 3.12 -16.49
C ALA A 174 0.42 2.88 -15.37
N VAL A 175 1.22 1.82 -15.47
CA VAL A 175 2.24 1.46 -14.47
C VAL A 175 3.42 2.43 -14.49
N THR A 176 3.82 2.84 -15.70
CA THR A 176 4.91 3.79 -15.88
C THR A 176 4.51 5.17 -15.36
N ASP A 177 3.30 5.62 -15.67
CA ASP A 177 2.77 6.91 -15.27
C ASP A 177 2.53 6.96 -13.77
N TYR A 178 1.93 5.91 -13.18
CA TYR A 178 1.73 5.84 -11.74
C TYR A 178 3.07 5.84 -11.00
N GLY A 179 4.02 5.00 -11.41
CA GLY A 179 5.34 4.96 -10.79
C GLY A 179 6.11 6.29 -10.90
N SER A 180 5.96 7.00 -12.03
CA SER A 180 6.57 8.33 -12.19
C SER A 180 5.93 9.34 -11.24
N PHE A 181 4.59 9.36 -11.16
CA PHE A 181 3.87 10.21 -10.21
C PHE A 181 4.29 9.96 -8.76
N GLU A 182 4.43 8.71 -8.34
CA GLU A 182 4.85 8.36 -6.99
C GLU A 182 6.27 8.91 -6.72
N VAL A 183 7.23 8.60 -7.59
CA VAL A 183 8.61 9.04 -7.48
C VAL A 183 8.71 10.57 -7.44
N ASP A 184 8.04 11.26 -8.36
CA ASP A 184 8.01 12.72 -8.42
C ASP A 184 7.41 13.31 -7.13
N THR A 185 6.30 12.72 -6.64
CA THR A 185 5.68 13.12 -5.37
C THR A 185 6.62 12.93 -4.18
N ALA A 186 7.40 11.84 -4.14
CA ALA A 186 8.42 11.63 -3.11
C ALA A 186 9.59 12.63 -3.19
N GLN A 187 9.93 13.09 -4.40
CA GLN A 187 11.04 14.01 -4.61
C GLN A 187 10.64 15.46 -4.31
N ASP A 188 9.43 15.85 -4.71
CA ASP A 188 8.97 17.23 -4.68
C ASP A 188 8.27 17.63 -3.38
N GLN A 189 7.77 16.66 -2.60
CA GLN A 189 7.00 16.92 -1.39
C GLN A 189 7.76 16.58 -0.12
N ASP A 190 7.34 17.17 1.00
CA ASP A 190 7.83 16.77 2.31
C ASP A 190 7.38 15.34 2.67
N TRP A 191 8.04 14.75 3.68
CA TRP A 191 7.84 13.36 4.09
C TRP A 191 6.40 13.02 4.55
N PHE A 192 5.64 14.00 5.04
CA PHE A 192 4.24 13.82 5.45
C PHE A 192 3.32 13.90 4.23
N THR A 193 3.51 14.96 3.42
CA THR A 193 2.71 15.22 2.22
C THR A 193 2.89 14.12 1.18
N SER A 194 4.10 13.58 0.99
CA SER A 194 4.36 12.52 0.01
C SER A 194 3.57 11.25 0.31
N LYS A 195 3.37 10.91 1.60
CA LYS A 195 2.62 9.72 2.00
C LYS A 195 1.13 9.80 1.68
N ILE A 196 0.59 10.97 1.36
CA ILE A 196 -0.82 11.11 0.95
C ILE A 196 -1.09 10.32 -0.33
N ALA A 197 -0.10 10.16 -1.20
CA ALA A 197 -0.18 9.30 -2.39
C ALA A 197 -0.49 7.83 -2.05
N THR A 198 -0.16 7.37 -0.84
CA THR A 198 -0.39 5.98 -0.40
C THR A 198 -1.77 5.74 0.22
N ILE A 199 -2.58 6.79 0.43
CA ILE A 199 -3.91 6.63 1.07
C ILE A 199 -4.84 5.77 0.20
N PRO A 200 -4.98 6.01 -1.13
CA PRO A 200 -5.84 5.17 -1.96
C PRO A 200 -5.44 3.70 -1.97
N CYS A 201 -4.15 3.39 -2.12
CA CYS A 201 -3.66 2.01 -2.22
C CYS A 201 -3.79 1.20 -0.91
N ILE A 202 -3.86 1.88 0.23
CA ILE A 202 -4.07 1.29 1.55
C ILE A 202 -5.58 1.22 1.82
N GLN A 203 -6.25 2.37 1.99
CA GLN A 203 -7.67 2.40 2.38
C GLN A 203 -8.59 1.77 1.33
N GLY A 204 -8.31 1.99 0.03
CA GLY A 204 -9.11 1.48 -1.07
C GLY A 204 -9.02 -0.03 -1.21
N TYR A 205 -7.82 -0.61 -1.12
CA TYR A 205 -7.62 -2.05 -1.25
C TYR A 205 -8.32 -2.81 -0.12
N TYR A 206 -8.32 -2.26 1.11
CA TYR A 206 -9.10 -2.81 2.22
C TYR A 206 -10.58 -2.87 1.89
N GLN A 207 -11.15 -1.75 1.42
CA GLN A 207 -12.58 -1.67 1.15
C GLN A 207 -12.99 -2.60 0.01
N ILE A 208 -12.17 -2.70 -1.05
CA ILE A 208 -12.39 -3.66 -2.13
C ILE A 208 -12.30 -5.10 -1.61
N ALA A 209 -11.31 -5.41 -0.78
CA ALA A 209 -11.16 -6.76 -0.22
C ALA A 209 -12.31 -7.14 0.72
N LYS A 210 -12.84 -6.20 1.51
CA LYS A 210 -14.07 -6.38 2.30
C LYS A 210 -15.31 -6.53 1.42
N MET A 211 -15.39 -5.81 0.30
CA MET A 211 -16.43 -6.01 -0.70
C MET A 211 -16.37 -7.45 -1.23
N LEU A 212 -15.20 -7.90 -1.70
CA LEU A 212 -14.97 -9.28 -2.15
C LEU A 212 -15.33 -10.30 -1.07
N GLN A 213 -14.98 -10.05 0.20
CA GLN A 213 -15.36 -10.92 1.31
C GLN A 213 -16.88 -11.12 1.40
N LYS A 214 -17.65 -10.06 1.17
CA LYS A 214 -19.10 -10.05 1.32
C LYS A 214 -19.81 -10.59 0.08
N THR A 215 -19.29 -10.31 -1.11
CA THR A 215 -20.04 -10.49 -2.37
C THR A 215 -19.48 -11.58 -3.29
N SER A 216 -18.28 -12.10 -3.05
CA SER A 216 -17.71 -13.14 -3.93
C SER A 216 -18.56 -14.40 -3.90
N VAL A 217 -18.99 -14.84 -5.08
CA VAL A 217 -19.78 -16.08 -5.26
C VAL A 217 -18.93 -17.33 -5.05
N ASP A 218 -17.64 -17.25 -5.37
CA ASP A 218 -16.67 -18.33 -5.20
C ASP A 218 -15.39 -17.80 -4.53
N LYS A 219 -15.18 -18.24 -3.29
CA LYS A 219 -14.03 -17.88 -2.46
C LYS A 219 -12.85 -18.85 -2.59
N ASP A 220 -13.00 -19.89 -3.41
CA ASP A 220 -11.94 -20.85 -3.68
C ASP A 220 -11.03 -20.46 -4.84
N THR A 221 -11.40 -19.41 -5.57
CA THR A 221 -10.62 -18.83 -6.66
C THR A 221 -9.24 -18.36 -6.19
N VAL A 222 -8.25 -18.42 -7.08
CA VAL A 222 -6.86 -18.03 -6.75
C VAL A 222 -6.80 -16.58 -6.30
N TRP A 223 -7.47 -15.66 -6.99
CA TRP A 223 -7.45 -14.24 -6.66
C TRP A 223 -8.11 -13.91 -5.33
N TYR A 224 -9.14 -14.66 -4.91
CA TYR A 224 -9.70 -14.48 -3.59
C TYR A 224 -8.66 -14.83 -2.52
N LYS A 225 -7.95 -15.94 -2.70
CA LYS A 225 -6.94 -16.44 -1.76
C LYS A 225 -5.68 -15.56 -1.72
N THR A 226 -5.19 -15.11 -2.87
CA THR A 226 -3.89 -14.42 -2.99
C THR A 226 -4.00 -12.90 -3.04
N TRP A 227 -5.18 -12.34 -3.30
CA TRP A 227 -5.38 -10.88 -3.32
C TRP A 227 -6.35 -10.42 -2.23
N ALA A 228 -7.56 -10.98 -2.17
CA ALA A 228 -8.57 -10.49 -1.23
C ALA A 228 -8.15 -10.72 0.22
N LEU A 229 -7.78 -11.96 0.59
CA LEU A 229 -7.36 -12.27 1.96
C LEU A 229 -6.15 -11.44 2.41
N GLU A 230 -5.16 -11.27 1.53
CA GLU A 230 -3.93 -10.52 1.81
C GLU A 230 -4.20 -9.02 2.04
N ASN A 231 -5.28 -8.48 1.47
CA ASN A 231 -5.71 -7.10 1.64
C ASN A 231 -6.86 -6.94 2.65
N MET A 232 -7.19 -7.91 3.49
CA MET A 232 -8.32 -7.78 4.43
C MET A 232 -7.96 -7.34 5.85
N ASP A 233 -6.67 -7.19 6.17
CA ASP A 233 -6.26 -6.87 7.53
C ASP A 233 -6.44 -5.37 7.85
N TRP A 234 -7.29 -5.02 8.80
CA TRP A 234 -7.51 -3.62 9.17
C TRP A 234 -6.26 -2.91 9.73
N LEU A 235 -5.26 -3.66 10.20
CA LEU A 235 -4.09 -3.09 10.88
C LEU A 235 -3.33 -2.09 10.00
N TYR A 236 -3.26 -2.28 8.68
CA TYR A 236 -2.59 -1.32 7.81
C TYR A 236 -3.38 0.00 7.69
N CYS A 237 -4.70 -0.06 7.58
CA CYS A 237 -5.55 1.13 7.54
C CYS A 237 -5.47 1.90 8.85
N GLU A 238 -5.58 1.18 9.97
CA GLU A 238 -5.50 1.77 11.30
C GLU A 238 -4.15 2.45 11.53
N SER A 239 -3.05 1.81 11.11
CA SER A 239 -1.70 2.36 11.22
C SER A 239 -1.54 3.64 10.41
N GLN A 240 -2.11 3.70 9.20
CA GLN A 240 -2.03 4.90 8.35
C GLN A 240 -2.85 6.06 8.94
N ILE A 241 -4.06 5.79 9.44
CA ILE A 241 -4.88 6.82 10.11
C ILE A 241 -4.12 7.37 11.33
N LYS A 242 -3.59 6.48 12.17
CA LYS A 242 -2.78 6.87 13.35
C LYS A 242 -1.57 7.71 12.97
N PHE A 243 -0.87 7.34 11.89
CA PHE A 243 0.24 8.11 11.36
C PHE A 243 -0.17 9.55 11.03
N PHE A 244 -1.23 9.73 10.22
CA PHE A 244 -1.66 11.07 9.81
C PHE A 244 -2.19 11.88 10.99
N GLU A 245 -2.94 11.28 11.92
CA GLU A 245 -3.45 11.98 13.09
C GLU A 245 -2.34 12.53 13.99
N ALA A 246 -1.28 11.75 14.17
CA ALA A 246 -0.17 12.14 15.02
C ALA A 246 0.73 13.20 14.37
N ASN A 247 0.78 13.25 13.04
CA ASN A 247 1.76 14.03 12.29
C ASN A 247 1.16 15.20 11.51
N LYS A 248 -0.17 15.31 11.44
CA LYS A 248 -0.81 16.43 10.74
C LYS A 248 -0.36 17.78 11.34
N PRO A 249 -0.10 18.79 10.51
CA PRO A 249 0.36 20.08 10.99
C PRO A 249 -0.70 20.73 11.88
N PRO A 250 -0.29 21.52 12.88
CA PRO A 250 -1.22 22.16 13.82
C PRO A 250 -2.08 23.25 13.15
N VAL A 251 -1.63 23.76 12.01
CA VAL A 251 -2.33 24.74 11.17
C VAL A 251 -2.32 24.21 9.75
N VAL A 252 -3.50 24.07 9.14
CA VAL A 252 -3.67 23.69 7.73
C VAL A 252 -3.93 24.96 6.93
N LEU A 253 -3.04 25.25 5.99
CA LEU A 253 -3.20 26.36 5.06
C LEU A 253 -3.97 25.88 3.81
N PRO A 254 -4.79 26.73 3.16
CA PRO A 254 -5.57 26.32 1.98
C PRO A 254 -4.72 25.71 0.84
N GLU A 255 -3.49 26.20 0.64
CA GLU A 255 -2.57 25.68 -0.37
C GLU A 255 -2.02 24.29 -0.05
N MET A 256 -1.89 23.97 1.25
CA MET A 256 -1.50 22.64 1.71
C MET A 256 -2.65 21.67 1.46
N GLU A 257 -3.86 22.07 1.86
CA GLU A 257 -5.08 21.30 1.63
C GLU A 257 -5.29 21.03 0.13
N GLU A 258 -5.17 22.03 -0.75
CA GLU A 258 -5.31 21.81 -2.20
C GLU A 258 -4.22 20.88 -2.74
N THR A 259 -2.99 20.98 -2.23
CA THR A 259 -1.91 20.06 -2.62
C THR A 259 -2.20 18.63 -2.21
N TRP A 260 -2.70 18.41 -0.99
CA TRP A 260 -3.07 17.10 -0.48
C TRP A 260 -4.23 16.48 -1.26
N ASN A 261 -5.28 17.26 -1.51
CA ASN A 261 -6.41 16.81 -2.32
C ASN A 261 -5.96 16.49 -3.76
N ARG A 262 -5.09 17.30 -4.36
CA ARG A 262 -4.53 17.02 -5.70
C ARG A 262 -3.78 15.69 -5.73
N ILE A 263 -2.84 15.47 -4.79
CA ILE A 263 -2.07 14.21 -4.70
C ILE A 263 -3.02 13.02 -4.55
N PHE A 264 -3.99 13.10 -3.65
CA PHE A 264 -4.96 12.04 -3.43
C PHE A 264 -5.81 11.75 -4.69
N ARG A 265 -6.36 12.78 -5.35
CA ARG A 265 -7.15 12.62 -6.58
C ARG A 265 -6.33 11.98 -7.69
N THR A 266 -5.08 12.41 -7.87
CA THR A 266 -4.18 11.86 -8.89
C THR A 266 -3.87 10.40 -8.61
N ALA A 267 -3.56 10.04 -7.35
CA ALA A 267 -3.35 8.65 -6.94
C ALA A 267 -4.59 7.77 -7.19
N CYS A 268 -5.80 8.24 -6.84
CA CYS A 268 -7.04 7.53 -7.17
C CYS A 268 -7.22 7.33 -8.70
N GLY A 269 -6.87 8.33 -9.51
CA GLY A 269 -6.91 8.22 -10.97
C GLY A 269 -5.98 7.12 -11.49
N HIS A 270 -4.74 7.08 -10.99
CA HIS A 270 -3.81 6.03 -11.32
C HIS A 270 -4.28 4.64 -10.87
N GLU A 271 -4.92 4.51 -9.71
CA GLU A 271 -5.50 3.23 -9.27
C GLU A 271 -6.63 2.76 -10.20
N VAL A 272 -7.47 3.67 -10.71
CA VAL A 272 -8.50 3.34 -11.71
C VAL A 272 -7.85 2.76 -12.97
N ASP A 273 -6.83 3.43 -13.50
CA ASP A 273 -6.09 2.98 -14.67
C ASP A 273 -5.36 1.65 -14.41
N PHE A 274 -4.87 1.46 -13.18
CA PHE A 274 -4.21 0.25 -12.74
C PHE A 274 -5.15 -0.96 -12.70
N PHE A 275 -6.35 -0.80 -12.12
CA PHE A 275 -7.36 -1.87 -12.14
C PHE A 275 -7.87 -2.17 -13.56
N ALA A 276 -7.91 -1.18 -14.44
CA ALA A 276 -8.31 -1.36 -15.84
C ALA A 276 -7.37 -2.31 -16.62
N LEU A 277 -6.13 -2.52 -16.15
CA LEU A 277 -5.22 -3.54 -16.69
C LEU A 277 -5.82 -4.95 -16.59
N GLY A 278 -6.52 -5.24 -15.49
CA GLY A 278 -7.20 -6.52 -15.30
C GLY A 278 -8.44 -6.69 -16.18
N GLU A 279 -9.04 -5.59 -16.65
CA GLU A 279 -10.22 -5.62 -17.52
C GLU A 279 -9.85 -5.92 -18.98
N ASN A 280 -8.69 -5.43 -19.42
CA ASN A 280 -8.21 -5.55 -20.81
C ASN A 280 -6.79 -6.17 -20.85
N PRO A 281 -6.62 -7.44 -20.43
CA PRO A 281 -5.31 -8.06 -20.32
C PRO A 281 -4.66 -8.28 -21.69
N GLN A 282 -3.34 -8.06 -21.75
CA GLN A 282 -2.52 -8.51 -22.87
C GLN A 282 -2.15 -10.00 -22.70
N ASP A 283 -1.59 -10.59 -23.75
CA ASP A 283 -1.05 -11.95 -23.66
C ASP A 283 0.32 -11.91 -22.97
N LEU A 284 0.55 -12.90 -22.10
CA LEU A 284 1.77 -13.11 -21.28
C LEU A 284 2.70 -14.15 -21.90
#